data_AF-A0A935A5A4-F1
#
_entry.id   AF-A0A935A5A4-F1
#
_cell.length_a   1.000
_cell.length_b   1.000
_cell.length_c   1.000
_cell.angle_alpha   90.00
_cell.angle_beta   90.00
_cell.angle_gamma   90.00
#
_symmetry.space_group_name_H-M   'P 1'
#
loop_
_entity.id
_entity.type
_entity.pdbx_description
1 polymer ?
#
loop_
_entity_poly.entity_id
_entity_poly.type
_entity_poly.pdbx_seq_one_letter_code
_entity_poly.pdbx_strand_id
1 'polypeptide(L)'
;MMSYLIGYLAIGVVVCAVIVIAHHFANEQEPRKKIKSWIDSLKKPADWWLGFLESVVVPILATAFAIVAWPILIYWKLQERFFLRKAATSSEEKAFSVERSDLLGQVTIEEVERLEIVHDPLGAVPDLPFGHLNAAWRKFKDALLPGDEVWTFAADWTSEWGRREHRKGYVIVRAGEPGPFFCTAWRFADAA
;
A
#
# COMPACT_ATOMS: atom_id res chain seq x y z
N MET A 1 -9.44 -13.86 12.46
CA MET A 1 -9.25 -12.43 12.80
C MET A 1 -9.49 -12.16 14.29
N MET A 2 -10.63 -12.58 14.86
CA MET A 2 -10.95 -12.36 16.30
C MET A 2 -9.96 -12.99 17.30
N SER A 3 -9.33 -14.12 16.96
CA SER A 3 -8.45 -14.89 17.85
C SER A 3 -7.25 -14.12 18.38
N TYR A 4 -6.58 -13.32 17.55
CA TYR A 4 -5.43 -12.51 17.96
C TYR A 4 -5.81 -11.39 18.93
N LEU A 5 -7.01 -10.82 18.77
CA LEU A 5 -7.53 -9.77 19.65
C LEU A 5 -7.84 -10.34 21.05
N ILE A 6 -8.45 -11.52 21.09
CA ILE A 6 -8.73 -12.26 22.34
C ILE A 6 -7.42 -12.67 23.04
N GLY A 7 -6.43 -13.15 22.28
CA GLY A 7 -5.10 -13.48 22.82
C GLY A 7 -4.39 -12.28 23.45
N TYR A 8 -4.43 -11.12 22.78
CA TYR A 8 -3.85 -9.88 23.32
C TYR A 8 -4.55 -9.39 24.60
N LEU A 9 -5.89 -9.43 24.61
CA LEU A 9 -6.68 -9.02 25.78
C LEU A 9 -6.47 -9.98 26.96
N ALA A 10 -6.35 -11.28 26.71
CA ALA A 10 -6.01 -12.27 27.73
C ALA A 10 -4.63 -12.01 28.36
N ILE A 11 -3.61 -11.69 27.58
CA ILE A 11 -2.28 -11.34 28.09
C ILE A 11 -2.35 -10.09 28.99
N GLY A 12 -3.11 -9.06 28.58
CA GLY A 12 -3.36 -7.88 29.41
C GLY A 12 -4.00 -8.22 30.76
N VAL A 13 -5.02 -9.09 30.77
CA VAL A 13 -5.66 -9.56 32.01
C VAL A 13 -4.69 -10.36 32.90
N VAL A 14 -3.83 -11.21 32.32
CA VAL A 14 -2.81 -11.95 33.08
C VAL A 14 -1.78 -11.00 33.72
N VAL A 15 -1.30 -9.98 32.99
CA VAL A 15 -0.36 -8.99 33.55
C VAL A 15 -1.01 -8.18 34.68
N CYS A 16 -2.26 -7.72 34.49
CA CYS A 16 -3.01 -7.05 35.55
C CYS A 16 -3.22 -7.96 36.77
N ALA A 17 -3.55 -9.24 36.57
CA ALA A 17 -3.70 -10.20 37.65
C ALA A 17 -2.38 -10.42 38.41
N VAL A 18 -1.24 -10.55 37.72
CA VAL A 18 0.08 -10.67 38.35
C VAL A 18 0.42 -9.42 39.17
N ILE A 19 0.13 -8.21 38.67
CA ILE A 19 0.34 -6.97 39.41
C ILE A 19 -0.57 -6.90 40.65
N VAL A 20 -1.85 -7.24 40.54
CA VAL A 20 -2.79 -7.26 41.68
C VAL A 20 -2.40 -8.30 42.71
N ILE A 21 -1.97 -9.49 42.29
CA ILE A 21 -1.50 -10.57 43.17
C ILE A 21 -0.20 -10.14 43.87
N ALA A 22 0.78 -9.61 43.14
CA ALA A 22 2.02 -9.09 43.72
C ALA A 22 1.76 -7.96 44.72
N HIS A 23 0.83 -7.04 44.40
CA HIS A 23 0.41 -5.97 45.31
C HIS A 23 -0.32 -6.53 46.53
N HIS A 24 -1.21 -7.53 46.39
CA HIS A 24 -1.91 -8.15 47.51
C HIS A 24 -0.94 -8.85 48.47
N PHE A 25 -0.02 -9.66 47.95
CA PHE A 25 1.01 -10.32 48.76
C PHE A 25 2.00 -9.34 49.39
N ALA A 26 2.30 -8.21 48.74
CA ALA A 26 3.08 -7.13 49.34
C ALA A 26 2.32 -6.37 50.45
N ASN A 27 0.98 -6.39 50.44
CA ASN A 27 0.12 -5.64 51.36
C ASN A 27 -0.29 -6.43 52.61
N GLU A 28 -0.06 -7.75 52.67
CA GLU A 28 -0.32 -8.57 53.87
C GLU A 28 0.75 -8.42 54.98
N GLN A 29 1.90 -7.81 54.66
CA GLN A 29 2.97 -7.53 55.62
C GLN A 29 3.07 -6.03 55.95
N GLU A 30 2.29 -5.50 56.93
CA GLU A 30 2.65 -4.36 57.83
C GLU A 30 1.46 -3.90 58.76
N PRO A 31 1.02 -4.71 59.76
CA PRO A 31 0.32 -4.18 60.95
C PRO A 31 1.25 -3.41 61.91
N ARG A 32 2.57 -3.56 61.72
CA ARG A 32 3.62 -2.59 62.04
C ARG A 32 3.60 -1.52 60.93
N LYS A 33 3.72 -0.21 61.10
CA LYS A 33 3.86 0.63 62.29
C LYS A 33 2.88 1.81 62.22
N LYS A 34 1.66 1.64 62.78
CA LYS A 34 0.71 2.69 63.24
C LYS A 34 1.28 3.72 64.26
N ILE A 35 2.60 3.64 64.47
CA ILE A 35 3.46 4.37 65.40
C ILE A 35 4.35 5.37 64.62
N LYS A 36 4.63 5.13 63.31
CA LYS A 36 5.31 6.10 62.44
C LYS A 36 4.42 7.30 62.10
N SER A 37 3.11 7.08 62.00
CA SER A 37 2.08 8.11 61.78
C SER A 37 1.94 9.13 62.91
N TRP A 38 2.67 8.97 64.01
CA TRP A 38 2.69 9.89 65.16
C TRP A 38 3.91 10.81 65.19
N ILE A 39 4.91 10.60 64.32
CA ILE A 39 6.23 11.26 64.43
C ILE A 39 6.41 12.42 63.42
N ASP A 40 5.91 12.30 62.19
CA ASP A 40 6.30 13.22 61.09
C ASP A 40 5.21 14.20 60.60
N SER A 41 4.10 14.35 61.34
CA SER A 41 3.02 15.31 61.05
C SER A 41 3.42 16.79 61.20
N LEU A 42 4.71 17.15 61.07
CA LEU A 42 5.23 18.49 61.40
C LEU A 42 6.02 19.20 60.29
N LYS A 43 6.54 18.54 59.24
CA LYS A 43 7.33 19.24 58.19
C LYS A 43 7.19 18.67 56.76
N LYS A 44 6.73 19.55 55.84
CA LYS A 44 6.77 19.48 54.35
C LYS A 44 5.72 18.60 53.62
N PRO A 45 4.66 19.19 53.02
CA PRO A 45 3.62 18.42 52.30
C PRO A 45 3.87 18.14 50.81
N ALA A 46 4.90 18.71 50.17
CA ALA A 46 5.10 18.61 48.71
C ALA A 46 5.93 17.39 48.26
N ASP A 47 7.02 17.08 48.98
CA ASP A 47 8.08 16.19 48.50
C ASP A 47 7.63 14.71 48.37
N TRP A 48 6.70 14.25 49.22
CA TRP A 48 6.19 12.86 49.22
C TRP A 48 5.33 12.55 47.98
N TRP A 49 4.49 13.49 47.53
CA TRP A 49 3.63 13.28 46.37
C TRP A 49 4.47 13.28 45.09
N LEU A 50 5.49 14.14 45.01
CA LEU A 50 6.45 14.16 43.92
C LEU A 50 7.20 12.82 43.81
N GLY A 51 7.75 12.30 44.91
CA GLY A 51 8.44 11.00 44.90
C GLY A 51 7.55 9.80 44.56
N PHE A 52 6.27 9.82 44.94
CA PHE A 52 5.29 8.79 44.57
C PHE A 52 4.88 8.89 43.08
N LEU A 53 4.65 10.10 42.56
CA LEU A 53 4.44 10.30 41.12
C LEU A 53 5.66 9.84 40.32
N GLU A 54 6.87 10.21 40.75
CA GLU A 54 8.11 9.83 40.07
C GLU A 54 8.36 8.31 40.10
N SER A 55 8.16 7.65 41.25
CA SER A 55 8.50 6.22 41.40
C SER A 55 7.42 5.26 40.92
N VAL A 56 6.15 5.68 40.88
CA VAL A 56 5.01 4.80 40.54
C VAL A 56 4.28 5.27 39.28
N VAL A 57 4.00 6.57 39.16
CA VAL A 57 3.27 7.09 37.98
C VAL A 57 4.14 7.09 36.74
N VAL A 58 5.45 7.41 36.82
CA VAL A 58 6.36 7.35 35.65
C VAL A 58 6.47 5.95 35.04
N PRO A 59 6.79 4.85 35.76
CA PRO A 59 6.85 3.53 35.14
C PRO A 59 5.50 3.03 34.65
N ILE A 60 4.38 3.38 35.31
CA ILE A 60 3.03 3.06 34.81
C ILE A 60 2.74 3.83 33.51
N LEU A 61 3.02 5.13 33.44
CA LEU A 61 2.86 5.92 32.22
C LEU A 61 3.78 5.41 31.10
N ALA A 62 5.04 5.12 31.39
CA ALA A 62 5.99 4.61 30.42
C ALA A 62 5.56 3.24 29.87
N THR A 63 5.03 2.36 30.72
CA THR A 63 4.49 1.05 30.32
C THR A 63 3.22 1.21 29.49
N ALA A 64 2.27 2.04 29.92
CA ALA A 64 1.06 2.34 29.16
C ALA A 64 1.37 2.99 27.81
N PHE A 65 2.32 3.94 27.77
CA PHE A 65 2.76 4.60 26.55
C PHE A 65 3.50 3.63 25.63
N ALA A 66 4.35 2.74 26.15
CA ALA A 66 4.96 1.68 25.35
C ALA A 66 3.88 0.80 24.69
N ILE A 67 2.89 0.35 25.47
CA ILE A 67 1.73 -0.46 25.02
C ILE A 67 0.88 0.25 23.95
N VAL A 68 0.76 1.58 24.01
CA VAL A 68 -0.06 2.39 23.07
C VAL A 68 0.75 2.91 21.88
N ALA A 69 2.07 3.11 22.01
CA ALA A 69 2.91 3.62 20.93
C ALA A 69 3.26 2.53 19.91
N TRP A 70 3.52 1.28 20.33
CA TRP A 70 3.90 0.22 19.40
C TRP A 70 2.80 -0.10 18.34
N PRO A 71 1.48 -0.13 18.67
CA PRO A 71 0.43 -0.33 17.68
C PRO A 71 0.25 0.89 16.77
N ILE A 72 0.49 2.12 17.26
CA ILE A 72 0.41 3.34 16.45
C ILE A 72 1.54 3.38 15.41
N LEU A 73 2.78 3.07 15.82
CA LEU A 73 3.92 2.99 14.90
C LEU A 73 3.75 1.88 13.85
N ILE A 74 3.21 0.72 14.25
CA ILE A 74 2.83 -0.32 13.30
C ILE A 74 1.69 0.15 12.40
N TYR A 75 0.66 0.80 12.94
CA TYR A 75 -0.49 1.29 12.18
C TYR A 75 -0.07 2.31 11.12
N TRP A 76 0.79 3.29 11.45
CA TRP A 76 1.33 4.23 10.46
C TRP A 76 2.16 3.51 9.39
N LYS A 77 3.05 2.59 9.76
CA LYS A 77 3.87 1.83 8.80
C LYS A 77 3.04 0.86 7.93
N LEU A 78 1.94 0.32 8.46
CA LEU A 78 0.97 -0.46 7.68
C LEU A 78 0.13 0.45 6.79
N GLN A 79 -0.30 1.61 7.30
CA GLN A 79 -1.07 2.60 6.56
C GLN A 79 -0.24 3.17 5.42
N GLU A 80 1.06 3.43 5.57
CA GLU A 80 1.92 3.80 4.43
C GLU A 80 1.87 2.74 3.33
N ARG A 81 2.03 1.46 3.67
CA ARG A 81 1.95 0.36 2.68
C ARG A 81 0.55 0.20 2.10
N PHE A 82 -0.50 0.35 2.90
CA PHE A 82 -1.89 0.26 2.44
C PHE A 82 -2.32 1.49 1.64
N PHE A 83 -1.83 2.68 1.98
CA PHE A 83 -2.18 3.95 1.33
C PHE A 83 -1.36 4.14 0.06
N LEU A 84 -0.08 3.73 0.01
CA LEU A 84 0.66 3.63 -1.25
C LEU A 84 0.04 2.59 -2.17
N ARG A 85 -0.38 1.43 -1.65
CA ARG A 85 -1.05 0.39 -2.45
C ARG A 85 -2.46 0.81 -2.88
N LYS A 86 -3.21 1.52 -2.03
CA LYS A 86 -4.55 2.04 -2.34
C LYS A 86 -4.50 3.26 -3.25
N ALA A 87 -3.46 4.09 -3.15
CA ALA A 87 -3.17 5.16 -4.11
C ALA A 87 -2.67 4.59 -5.43
N ALA A 88 -1.94 3.46 -5.45
CA ALA A 88 -1.63 2.76 -6.70
C ALA A 88 -2.90 2.21 -7.37
N THR A 89 -3.83 1.62 -6.62
CA THR A 89 -5.13 1.13 -7.16
C THR A 89 -6.21 2.21 -7.32
N SER A 90 -5.99 3.43 -6.84
CA SER A 90 -6.86 4.60 -7.08
C SER A 90 -6.25 5.53 -8.13
N SER A 91 -4.95 5.41 -8.41
CA SER A 91 -4.33 5.89 -9.66
C SER A 91 -4.73 5.02 -10.87
N GLU A 92 -5.37 3.87 -10.66
CA GLU A 92 -6.13 3.13 -11.69
C GLU A 92 -7.50 3.76 -11.98
N GLU A 93 -7.95 4.76 -11.20
CA GLU A 93 -9.31 5.34 -11.24
C GLU A 93 -9.53 6.35 -12.38
N LYS A 94 -8.62 6.37 -13.36
CA LYS A 94 -8.96 6.64 -14.77
C LYS A 94 -8.02 5.91 -15.74
N ALA A 95 -7.92 4.59 -15.59
CA ALA A 95 -7.21 3.75 -16.55
C ALA A 95 -7.80 3.96 -17.96
N PHE A 96 -6.97 4.47 -18.86
CA PHE A 96 -7.30 4.64 -20.28
C PHE A 96 -7.83 3.31 -20.84
N SER A 97 -9.06 3.33 -21.35
CA SER A 97 -9.70 2.23 -22.04
C SER A 97 -9.93 2.63 -23.49
N VAL A 98 -9.67 1.72 -24.43
CA VAL A 98 -9.95 1.94 -25.85
C VAL A 98 -11.45 1.73 -26.07
N GLU A 99 -12.13 2.70 -26.66
CA GLU A 99 -13.54 2.56 -27.04
C GLU A 99 -13.69 1.96 -28.45
N ARG A 100 -14.87 1.40 -28.77
CA ARG A 100 -15.15 0.87 -30.12
C ARG A 100 -15.00 1.92 -31.22
N SER A 101 -15.19 3.20 -30.91
CA SER A 101 -15.01 4.34 -31.82
C SER A 101 -13.55 4.61 -32.17
N ASP A 102 -12.61 4.16 -31.35
CA ASP A 102 -11.17 4.42 -31.52
C ASP A 102 -10.50 3.37 -32.41
N LEU A 103 -11.24 2.29 -32.75
CA LEU A 103 -10.80 1.20 -33.60
C LEU A 103 -10.72 1.67 -35.06
N LEU A 104 -9.53 1.53 -35.66
CA LEU A 104 -9.27 1.98 -37.03
C LEU A 104 -9.41 0.84 -38.05
N GLY A 105 -8.89 -0.34 -37.73
CA GLY A 105 -8.92 -1.50 -38.62
C GLY A 105 -8.29 -2.75 -38.00
N GLN A 106 -8.84 -3.90 -38.39
CA GLN A 106 -8.35 -5.22 -38.01
C GLN A 106 -6.98 -5.50 -38.65
N VAL A 107 -6.09 -6.16 -37.92
CA VAL A 107 -4.73 -6.53 -38.36
C VAL A 107 -4.38 -7.92 -37.81
N THR A 108 -3.52 -8.66 -38.52
CA THR A 108 -2.94 -9.90 -37.99
C THR A 108 -1.65 -9.65 -37.21
N ILE A 109 -1.29 -10.56 -36.30
CA ILE A 109 -0.03 -10.50 -35.54
C ILE A 109 1.17 -10.51 -36.50
N GLU A 110 1.10 -11.32 -37.55
CA GLU A 110 2.15 -11.51 -38.55
C GLU A 110 2.35 -10.29 -39.46
N GLU A 111 1.29 -9.50 -39.70
CA GLU A 111 1.40 -8.19 -40.35
C GLU A 111 2.05 -7.17 -39.44
N VAL A 112 1.62 -7.09 -38.18
CA VAL A 112 2.17 -6.17 -37.19
C VAL A 112 3.66 -6.43 -36.96
N GLU A 113 4.06 -7.68 -36.73
CA GLU A 113 5.46 -8.04 -36.50
C GLU A 113 6.36 -7.78 -37.72
N ARG A 114 5.81 -7.84 -38.94
CA ARG A 114 6.52 -7.52 -40.18
C ARG A 114 6.67 -6.02 -40.42
N LEU A 115 5.68 -5.22 -40.04
CA LEU A 115 5.70 -3.76 -40.19
C LEU A 115 6.58 -3.07 -39.13
N GLU A 116 6.60 -3.62 -37.92
CA GLU A 116 7.22 -3.00 -36.74
C GLU A 116 8.56 -3.66 -36.37
N ILE A 117 9.16 -4.42 -37.28
CA ILE A 117 10.52 -4.96 -37.12
C ILE A 117 11.56 -3.84 -37.19
N VAL A 118 12.30 -3.67 -36.09
CA VAL A 118 13.37 -2.66 -36.02
C VAL A 118 14.66 -3.32 -36.50
N HIS A 119 15.11 -2.96 -37.71
CA HIS A 119 16.40 -3.41 -38.23
C HIS A 119 17.51 -2.44 -37.84
N ASP A 120 18.50 -2.91 -37.08
CA ASP A 120 19.66 -2.10 -36.68
C ASP A 120 20.76 -2.19 -37.77
N PRO A 121 21.06 -1.10 -38.51
CA PRO A 121 22.08 -1.11 -39.55
C PRO A 121 23.50 -1.34 -39.02
N LEU A 122 23.73 -1.24 -37.70
CA LEU A 122 25.00 -1.54 -37.05
C LEU A 122 25.03 -2.93 -36.40
N GLY A 123 23.90 -3.66 -36.38
CA GLY A 123 23.80 -5.01 -35.82
C GLY A 123 24.12 -5.12 -34.32
N ALA A 124 23.98 -4.02 -33.55
CA ALA A 124 24.23 -4.00 -32.11
C ALA A 124 23.03 -4.52 -31.30
N VAL A 125 21.83 -4.52 -31.88
CA VAL A 125 20.58 -5.02 -31.27
C VAL A 125 19.95 -6.09 -32.18
N PRO A 126 19.35 -7.17 -31.63
CA PRO A 126 18.62 -8.15 -32.45
C PRO A 126 17.41 -7.57 -33.16
N ASP A 127 17.17 -8.01 -34.39
CA ASP A 127 16.01 -7.65 -35.21
C ASP A 127 14.71 -8.20 -34.60
N LEU A 128 14.08 -7.41 -33.74
CA LEU A 128 12.87 -7.77 -33.00
C LEU A 128 11.73 -6.78 -33.27
N PRO A 129 10.48 -7.24 -33.41
CA PRO A 129 9.34 -6.34 -33.52
C PRO A 129 9.22 -5.48 -32.27
N PHE A 130 9.09 -4.17 -32.48
CA PHE A 130 9.08 -3.11 -31.48
C PHE A 130 10.36 -2.92 -30.63
N GLY A 131 11.47 -3.60 -30.96
CA GLY A 131 12.75 -3.45 -30.27
C GLY A 131 12.64 -3.58 -28.75
N HIS A 132 12.86 -2.47 -28.02
CA HIS A 132 12.78 -2.46 -26.55
C HIS A 132 11.37 -2.73 -25.98
N LEU A 133 10.30 -2.49 -26.74
CA LEU A 133 8.94 -2.82 -26.35
C LEU A 133 8.55 -4.28 -26.66
N ASN A 134 9.44 -5.08 -27.28
CA ASN A 134 9.18 -6.48 -27.62
C ASN A 134 8.71 -7.31 -26.41
N ALA A 135 9.26 -7.05 -25.22
CA ALA A 135 8.85 -7.73 -23.99
C ALA A 135 7.40 -7.44 -23.57
N ALA A 136 6.88 -6.24 -23.88
CA ALA A 136 5.49 -5.88 -23.66
C ALA A 136 4.59 -6.40 -24.79
N TRP A 137 5.07 -6.37 -26.04
CA TRP A 137 4.39 -7.00 -27.18
C TRP A 137 4.18 -8.51 -26.98
N ARG A 138 5.19 -9.23 -26.48
CA ARG A 138 5.06 -10.66 -26.15
C ARG A 138 3.96 -10.91 -25.12
N LYS A 139 3.88 -10.11 -24.05
CA LYS A 139 2.78 -10.20 -23.05
C LYS A 139 1.40 -9.91 -23.65
N PHE A 140 1.33 -9.00 -24.64
CA PHE A 140 0.09 -8.75 -25.38
C PHE A 140 -0.31 -9.98 -26.20
N LYS A 141 0.64 -10.63 -26.90
CA LYS A 141 0.37 -11.91 -27.60
C LYS A 141 -0.03 -13.03 -26.65
N ASP A 142 0.60 -13.13 -25.47
CA ASP A 142 0.28 -14.13 -24.45
C ASP A 142 -1.15 -13.96 -23.87
N ALA A 143 -1.80 -12.80 -24.07
CA ALA A 143 -3.18 -12.53 -23.65
C ALA A 143 -4.25 -12.86 -24.72
N LEU A 144 -3.82 -13.24 -25.94
CA LEU A 144 -4.69 -13.58 -27.06
C LEU A 144 -5.31 -14.98 -26.87
N LEU A 145 -6.63 -15.09 -27.00
CA LEU A 145 -7.36 -16.36 -26.97
C LEU A 145 -7.84 -16.76 -28.38
N PRO A 146 -8.14 -18.07 -28.61
CA PRO A 146 -8.71 -18.52 -29.88
C PRO A 146 -10.04 -17.82 -30.18
N GLY A 147 -10.12 -17.13 -31.32
CA GLY A 147 -11.30 -16.36 -31.74
C GLY A 147 -11.27 -14.88 -31.33
N ASP A 148 -10.21 -14.40 -30.68
CA ASP A 148 -9.98 -12.97 -30.52
C ASP A 148 -9.51 -12.32 -31.83
N GLU A 149 -9.88 -11.06 -32.04
CA GLU A 149 -9.40 -10.23 -33.14
C GLU A 149 -8.39 -9.20 -32.63
N VAL A 150 -7.40 -8.84 -33.45
CA VAL A 150 -6.48 -7.73 -33.14
C VAL A 150 -6.82 -6.54 -34.03
N TRP A 151 -6.95 -5.37 -33.41
CA TRP A 151 -7.30 -4.13 -34.09
C TRP A 151 -6.28 -3.05 -33.79
N THR A 152 -5.99 -2.20 -34.78
CA THR A 152 -5.24 -0.95 -34.57
C THR A 152 -6.19 0.10 -34.00
N PHE A 153 -5.75 0.86 -32.99
CA PHE A 153 -6.53 1.96 -32.42
C PHE A 153 -5.75 3.29 -32.43
N ALA A 154 -6.49 4.39 -32.45
CA ALA A 154 -5.97 5.72 -32.14
C ALA A 154 -7.02 6.50 -31.34
N ALA A 155 -6.66 6.94 -30.14
CA ALA A 155 -7.57 7.59 -29.20
C ALA A 155 -6.98 8.88 -28.63
N ASP A 156 -7.82 9.90 -28.49
CA ASP A 156 -7.50 11.11 -27.75
C ASP A 156 -7.91 10.93 -26.27
N TRP A 157 -6.94 11.03 -25.37
CA TRP A 157 -7.15 10.90 -23.94
C TRP A 157 -6.79 12.19 -23.21
N THR A 158 -7.68 12.66 -22.33
CA THR A 158 -7.34 13.74 -21.38
C THR A 158 -6.99 13.12 -20.05
N SER A 159 -5.71 13.21 -19.67
CA SER A 159 -5.21 12.83 -18.35
C SER A 159 -5.89 13.63 -17.21
N GLU A 160 -5.82 13.12 -15.98
CA GLU A 160 -6.40 13.81 -14.81
C GLU A 160 -5.81 15.22 -14.58
N TRP A 161 -4.57 15.45 -15.04
CA TRP A 161 -3.91 16.76 -15.01
C TRP A 161 -4.30 17.67 -16.18
N GLY A 162 -5.39 17.36 -16.89
CA GLY A 162 -5.93 18.16 -17.99
C GLY A 162 -5.12 18.14 -19.28
N ARG A 163 -3.99 17.40 -19.33
CA ARG A 163 -3.18 17.28 -20.55
C ARG A 163 -3.84 16.32 -21.53
N ARG A 164 -3.95 16.77 -22.78
CA ARG A 164 -4.42 15.95 -23.91
C ARG A 164 -3.27 15.14 -24.47
N GLU A 165 -3.48 13.84 -24.59
CA GLU A 165 -2.55 12.85 -25.11
C GLU A 165 -3.20 12.10 -26.25
N HIS A 166 -2.55 12.05 -27.41
CA HIS A 166 -2.93 11.18 -28.50
C HIS A 166 -2.17 9.86 -28.37
N ARG A 167 -2.90 8.75 -28.23
CA ARG A 167 -2.35 7.39 -28.02
C ARG A 167 -2.67 6.50 -29.20
N LYS A 168 -1.69 5.70 -29.63
CA LYS A 168 -1.84 4.72 -30.73
C LYS A 168 -1.26 3.37 -30.34
N GLY A 169 -1.82 2.31 -30.93
CA GLY A 169 -1.33 0.96 -30.73
C GLY A 169 -2.29 -0.11 -31.22
N TYR A 170 -2.22 -1.28 -30.58
CA TYR A 170 -3.04 -2.45 -30.91
C TYR A 170 -3.89 -2.86 -29.71
N VAL A 171 -5.09 -3.37 -29.96
CA VAL A 171 -6.04 -3.84 -28.94
C VAL A 171 -6.62 -5.19 -29.34
N ILE A 172 -6.81 -6.05 -28.35
CA ILE A 172 -7.51 -7.32 -28.50
C ILE A 172 -9.01 -7.04 -28.38
N VAL A 173 -9.78 -7.46 -29.37
CA VAL A 173 -11.24 -7.35 -29.40
C VAL A 173 -11.82 -8.76 -29.26
N ARG A 174 -12.58 -8.98 -28.18
CA ARG A 174 -13.18 -10.29 -27.85
C ARG A 174 -14.69 -10.17 -27.88
N ALA A 175 -15.36 -10.98 -28.70
CA ALA A 175 -16.81 -10.87 -28.95
C ALA A 175 -17.26 -9.43 -29.30
N GLY A 176 -16.39 -8.68 -29.99
CA GLY A 176 -16.59 -7.28 -30.34
C GLY A 176 -16.24 -6.27 -29.24
N GLU A 177 -15.92 -6.65 -28.01
CA GLU A 177 -15.53 -5.72 -26.93
C GLU A 177 -14.00 -5.52 -26.88
N PRO A 178 -13.49 -4.26 -26.91
CA PRO A 178 -12.08 -3.98 -26.69
C PRO A 178 -11.66 -4.39 -25.27
N GLY A 179 -10.54 -5.10 -25.18
CA GLY A 179 -9.96 -5.61 -23.93
C GLY A 179 -8.51 -5.15 -23.75
N PRO A 180 -7.54 -6.06 -23.51
CA PRO A 180 -6.14 -5.70 -23.38
C PRO A 180 -5.62 -4.93 -24.59
N PHE A 181 -4.90 -3.83 -24.34
CA PHE A 181 -4.25 -3.01 -25.36
C PHE A 181 -2.75 -2.88 -25.14
N PHE A 182 -2.03 -2.58 -26.21
CA PHE A 182 -0.59 -2.35 -26.26
C PHE A 182 -0.33 -1.03 -27.01
N CYS A 183 0.07 0.02 -26.27
CA CYS A 183 0.43 1.31 -26.87
C CYS A 183 1.82 1.23 -27.50
N THR A 184 1.93 1.61 -28.78
CA THR A 184 3.21 1.77 -29.48
C THR A 184 3.75 3.19 -29.34
N ALA A 185 2.86 4.18 -29.31
CA ALA A 185 3.22 5.59 -29.20
C ALA A 185 2.19 6.39 -28.40
N TRP A 186 2.68 7.41 -27.71
CA TRP A 186 1.88 8.46 -27.09
C TRP A 186 2.54 9.81 -27.38
N ARG A 187 1.74 10.85 -27.62
CA ARG A 187 2.20 12.22 -27.86
C ARG A 187 1.27 13.20 -27.16
N PHE A 188 1.79 14.30 -26.60
CA PHE A 188 0.94 15.41 -26.17
C PHE A 188 0.31 16.09 -27.39
N ALA A 189 -0.97 16.46 -27.30
CA ALA A 189 -1.68 17.13 -28.39
C ALA A 189 -1.24 18.60 -28.58
N ASP A 190 -0.58 19.18 -27.59
CA ASP A 190 -0.22 20.61 -27.53
C ASP A 190 1.18 20.92 -28.11
N ALA A 191 1.70 20.05 -28.98
CA ALA A 191 3.01 20.21 -29.64
C ALA A 191 2.84 20.41 -31.16
N ALA A 192 2.31 21.57 -31.54
CA ALA A 192 2.16 22.06 -32.91
C ALA A 192 2.59 23.54 -33.00
#